data_AF-A0AAW5HU88-F1
#
_entry.id   AF-A0AAW5HU88-F1
#
_cell.length_a   1.000
_cell.length_b   1.000
_cell.length_c   1.000
_cell.angle_alpha   90.00
_cell.angle_beta   90.00
_cell.angle_gamma   90.00
#
_symmetry.space_group_name_H-M   'P 1'
#
loop_
_entity.id
_entity.type
_entity.pdbx_description
1 polymer ?
#
loop_
_entity_poly.entity_id
_entity_poly.type
_entity_poly.pdbx_seq_one_letter_code
_entity_poly.pdbx_strand_id
1 'polypeptide(L)'
;MRYFYDTEFIEDGSTIELVSIGIVAEDGREYYAVSNEFDAARANQWVRDNVLDKLPGAGHPAWKSREQIRSEVYDFLTTPRSAPELWAWVGAYDHVVLAQLWGDMTGLPKNLPRFTRELKQYWEMAGRPRLPQVPRGNHDALVDARHNLKKYRVCAEYLPLDRLGRASRS
;
A
#
# COMPACT_ATOMS: atom_id res chain seq x y z
N MET A 1 -1.40 -14.31 -5.45
CA MET A 1 -0.47 -13.32 -6.05
C MET A 1 -0.20 -12.24 -5.03
N ARG A 2 1.03 -11.72 -4.95
CA ARG A 2 1.45 -10.70 -3.98
C ARG A 2 1.28 -9.29 -4.52
N TYR A 3 0.77 -8.42 -3.66
CA TYR A 3 0.56 -7.00 -3.91
C TYR A 3 1.22 -6.19 -2.81
N PHE A 4 2.07 -5.27 -3.21
CA PHE A 4 2.81 -4.37 -2.34
C PHE A 4 2.17 -3.01 -2.44
N TYR A 5 1.74 -2.45 -1.31
CA TYR A 5 1.05 -1.18 -1.32
C TYR A 5 1.58 -0.26 -0.23
N ASP A 6 1.20 0.99 -0.39
CA ASP A 6 1.47 2.09 0.52
C ASP A 6 0.31 3.10 0.38
N THR A 7 0.02 3.82 1.45
CA THR A 7 -0.99 4.87 1.45
C THR A 7 -0.45 6.12 2.12
N GLU A 8 -0.79 7.26 1.55
CA GLU A 8 -0.64 8.55 2.20
C GLU A 8 -2.00 8.98 2.75
N PHE A 9 -2.01 9.54 3.95
CA PHE A 9 -3.25 9.92 4.65
C PHE A 9 -3.04 11.07 5.62
N ILE A 10 -4.15 11.72 5.99
CA ILE A 10 -4.23 12.66 7.11
C ILE A 10 -4.88 11.93 8.28
N GLU A 11 -4.20 11.89 9.43
CA GLU A 11 -4.73 11.29 10.65
C GLU A 11 -4.65 12.25 11.84
N ASP A 12 -5.59 12.11 12.78
CA ASP A 12 -5.71 12.98 13.96
C ASP A 12 -5.90 12.20 15.27
N GLY A 13 -5.52 10.92 15.28
CA GLY A 13 -5.76 9.99 16.39
C GLY A 13 -7.22 9.53 16.53
N SER A 14 -8.16 10.02 15.71
CA SER A 14 -9.57 9.58 15.70
C SER A 14 -10.00 9.05 14.34
N THR A 15 -9.56 9.71 13.26
CA THR A 15 -9.89 9.36 11.88
C THR A 15 -8.63 9.22 11.04
N ILE A 16 -8.74 8.51 9.92
CA ILE A 16 -7.67 8.39 8.93
C ILE A 16 -8.29 8.67 7.55
N GLU A 17 -7.88 9.76 6.93
CA GLU A 17 -8.39 10.21 5.64
C GLU A 17 -7.39 9.92 4.52
N LEU A 18 -7.80 9.07 3.57
CA LEU A 18 -6.97 8.71 2.42
C LEU A 18 -6.63 9.95 1.58
N VAL A 19 -5.34 10.23 1.42
CA VAL A 19 -4.81 11.18 0.43
C VAL A 19 -4.50 10.44 -0.87
N SER A 20 -3.67 9.38 -0.83
CA SER A 20 -3.33 8.61 -2.03
C SER A 20 -3.01 7.16 -1.72
N ILE A 21 -3.14 6.28 -2.72
CA ILE A 21 -2.82 4.86 -2.62
C ILE A 21 -2.00 4.44 -3.85
N GLY A 22 -0.91 3.72 -3.59
CA GLY A 22 -0.09 3.07 -4.61
C GLY A 22 -0.06 1.57 -4.40
N ILE A 23 -0.22 0.78 -5.47
CA ILE A 23 -0.19 -0.69 -5.42
C ILE A 23 0.66 -1.22 -6.57
N VAL A 24 1.58 -2.13 -6.26
CA VAL A 24 2.42 -2.84 -7.22
C VAL A 24 2.22 -4.33 -7.05
N ALA A 25 1.82 -5.01 -8.12
CA ALA A 25 1.71 -6.46 -8.15
C ALA A 25 3.08 -7.10 -8.43
N GLU A 26 3.31 -8.32 -7.94
CA GLU A 26 4.57 -9.04 -8.18
C GLU A 26 4.82 -9.33 -9.68
N ASP A 27 3.77 -9.31 -10.51
CA ASP A 27 3.79 -9.46 -11.97
C ASP A 27 4.14 -8.17 -12.73
N GLY A 28 4.34 -7.05 -12.03
CA GLY A 28 4.73 -5.76 -12.61
C GLY A 28 3.58 -4.81 -12.95
N ARG A 29 2.31 -5.20 -12.75
CA ARG A 29 1.20 -4.25 -12.85
C ARG A 29 1.26 -3.22 -11.72
N GLU A 30 0.80 -2.01 -12.01
CA GLU A 30 0.81 -0.90 -11.07
C GLU A 30 -0.54 -0.18 -11.06
N TYR A 31 -0.91 0.34 -9.90
CA TYR A 31 -2.08 1.17 -9.69
C TYR A 31 -1.71 2.35 -8.80
N TYR A 32 -2.20 3.53 -9.15
CA TYR A 32 -2.04 4.75 -8.35
C TYR A 32 -3.26 5.65 -8.47
N ALA A 33 -3.70 6.18 -7.34
CA ALA A 33 -4.77 7.16 -7.28
C ALA A 33 -4.58 8.12 -6.10
N VAL A 34 -5.09 9.33 -6.29
CA VAL A 34 -5.19 10.38 -5.28
C VAL A 34 -6.67 10.65 -5.05
N SER A 35 -7.11 10.64 -3.80
CA SER A 35 -8.50 10.98 -3.47
C SER A 35 -8.73 12.46 -3.69
N ASN A 36 -9.86 12.82 -4.32
CA ASN A 36 -10.31 14.21 -4.39
C ASN A 36 -11.28 14.58 -3.25
N GLU A 37 -11.36 13.76 -2.20
CA GLU A 37 -12.33 13.90 -1.10
C GLU A 37 -11.69 14.23 0.26
N PHE A 38 -10.36 14.21 0.38
CA PHE A 38 -9.69 14.60 1.63
C PHE A 38 -9.68 16.12 1.84
N ASP A 39 -9.73 16.56 3.09
CA ASP A 39 -9.60 17.98 3.41
C ASP A 39 -8.13 18.38 3.64
N ALA A 40 -7.51 18.99 2.62
CA ALA A 40 -6.14 19.48 2.70
C ALA A 40 -5.91 20.53 3.82
N ALA A 41 -6.96 21.19 4.33
CA ALA A 41 -6.83 22.13 5.45
C ALA A 41 -6.49 21.41 6.77
N ARG A 42 -6.85 20.12 6.91
CA ARG A 42 -6.56 19.30 8.09
C ARG A 42 -5.14 18.75 8.14
N ALA A 43 -4.39 18.84 7.04
CA ALA A 43 -3.01 18.39 6.99
C ALA A 43 -2.11 19.20 7.93
N ASN A 44 -1.33 18.50 8.76
CA ASN A 44 -0.25 19.11 9.53
C ASN A 44 0.91 19.55 8.62
N GLN A 45 1.86 20.31 9.15
CA GLN A 45 2.97 20.86 8.35
C GLN A 45 3.80 19.75 7.69
N TRP A 46 4.03 18.64 8.38
CA TRP A 46 4.82 17.53 7.85
C TRP A 46 4.15 16.91 6.61
N VAL A 47 2.83 16.68 6.66
CA VAL A 47 2.06 16.13 5.52
C VAL A 47 2.04 17.12 4.36
N ARG A 48 1.95 18.43 4.62
CA ARG A 48 2.01 19.43 3.54
C ARG A 48 3.33 19.34 2.78
N ASP A 49 4.44 19.44 3.51
CA ASP A 49 5.79 19.53 2.92
C ASP A 49 6.25 18.21 2.28
N ASN A 50 5.79 17.07 2.82
CA ASN A 50 6.29 15.77 2.39
C ASN A 50 5.32 15.01 1.50
N VAL A 51 4.02 15.25 1.57
CA VAL A 51 3.01 14.48 0.82
C VAL A 51 2.33 15.36 -0.21
N LEU A 52 1.69 16.45 0.23
CA LEU A 52 0.83 17.25 -0.65
C LEU A 52 1.60 17.91 -1.79
N ASP A 53 2.81 18.40 -1.51
CA ASP A 53 3.68 19.02 -2.52
C ASP A 53 4.16 18.05 -3.62
N LYS A 54 4.02 16.74 -3.40
CA LYS A 54 4.41 15.69 -4.36
C LYS A 54 3.24 15.19 -5.21
N LEU A 55 2.01 15.61 -4.88
CA LEU A 55 0.83 15.18 -5.63
C LEU A 55 0.88 15.68 -7.07
N PRO A 56 0.32 14.91 -8.01
CA PRO A 56 0.22 15.35 -9.40
C PRO A 56 -0.65 16.60 -9.53
N GLY A 57 -0.36 17.43 -10.52
CA GLY A 57 -1.10 18.66 -10.78
C GLY A 57 -2.61 18.45 -10.98
N ALA A 58 -3.38 19.52 -10.73
CA ALA A 58 -4.83 19.51 -10.91
C ALA A 58 -5.21 19.05 -12.34
N GLY A 59 -6.19 18.15 -12.44
CA GLY A 59 -6.63 17.58 -13.72
C GLY A 59 -5.86 16.32 -14.16
N HIS A 60 -4.84 15.89 -13.43
CA HIS A 60 -4.19 14.60 -13.68
C HIS A 60 -5.19 13.43 -13.47
N PRO A 61 -5.21 12.39 -14.33
CA PRO A 61 -6.20 11.30 -14.25
C PRO A 61 -6.08 10.41 -12.99
N ALA A 62 -5.04 10.62 -12.17
CA ALA A 62 -4.90 9.95 -10.88
C ALA A 62 -5.87 10.48 -9.82
N TRP A 63 -6.39 11.71 -9.97
CA TRP A 63 -7.37 12.29 -9.06
C TRP A 63 -8.73 11.62 -9.24
N LYS A 64 -9.27 10.99 -8.19
CA LYS A 64 -10.45 10.12 -8.24
C LYS A 64 -11.30 10.24 -6.98
N SER A 65 -12.60 9.98 -7.11
CA SER A 65 -13.47 9.78 -5.94
C SER A 65 -13.08 8.51 -5.20
N ARG A 66 -13.37 8.44 -3.90
CA ARG A 66 -13.19 7.23 -3.09
C ARG A 66 -13.99 6.07 -3.66
N GLU A 67 -15.16 6.32 -4.22
CA GLU A 67 -15.96 5.30 -4.90
C GLU A 67 -15.24 4.71 -6.12
N GLN A 68 -14.64 5.57 -6.96
CA GLN A 68 -13.86 5.11 -8.10
C GLN A 68 -12.62 4.34 -7.64
N ILE A 69 -11.90 4.85 -6.64
CA ILE A 69 -10.72 4.18 -6.06
C ILE A 69 -11.11 2.79 -5.53
N ARG A 70 -12.21 2.69 -4.78
CA ARG A 70 -12.73 1.41 -4.26
C ARG A 70 -12.94 0.39 -5.38
N SER A 71 -13.64 0.79 -6.45
CA SER A 71 -13.95 -0.10 -7.57
C SER A 71 -12.69 -0.54 -8.32
N GLU A 72 -11.79 0.40 -8.63
CA GLU A 72 -10.56 0.09 -9.37
C GLU A 72 -9.56 -0.71 -8.54
N VAL A 73 -9.43 -0.44 -7.23
CA VAL A 73 -8.60 -1.26 -6.31
C VAL A 73 -9.15 -2.68 -6.22
N TYR A 74 -10.48 -2.84 -6.10
CA TYR A 74 -11.12 -4.15 -6.10
C TYR A 74 -10.76 -4.92 -7.37
N ASP A 75 -10.97 -4.31 -8.54
CA ASP A 75 -10.68 -4.93 -9.83
C ASP A 75 -9.19 -5.25 -9.97
N PHE A 76 -8.30 -4.34 -9.58
CA PHE A 76 -6.86 -4.53 -9.67
C PHE A 76 -6.36 -5.72 -8.85
N LEU A 77 -6.85 -5.86 -7.61
CA LEU A 77 -6.48 -6.93 -6.69
C LEU A 77 -7.07 -8.29 -7.09
N THR A 78 -8.23 -8.28 -7.76
CA THR A 78 -9.01 -9.51 -8.06
C THR A 78 -9.00 -9.93 -9.52
N THR A 79 -8.39 -9.12 -10.42
CA THR A 79 -8.23 -9.45 -11.84
C THR A 79 -7.60 -10.84 -12.04
N PRO A 80 -6.49 -11.19 -11.35
CA PRO A 80 -6.07 -12.58 -11.29
C PRO A 80 -7.07 -13.35 -10.42
N ARG A 81 -7.61 -14.46 -10.93
CA ARG A 81 -8.52 -15.36 -10.18
C ARG A 81 -7.84 -16.16 -9.06
N SER A 82 -6.78 -15.60 -8.47
CA SER A 82 -6.06 -16.13 -7.31
C SER A 82 -6.33 -15.24 -6.11
N ALA A 83 -6.35 -15.81 -4.90
CA ALA A 83 -6.43 -15.00 -3.68
C ALA A 83 -5.24 -14.01 -3.62
N PRO A 84 -5.50 -12.69 -3.42
CA PRO A 84 -4.43 -11.72 -3.29
C PRO A 84 -3.75 -11.85 -1.93
N GLU A 85 -2.45 -11.58 -1.88
CA GLU A 85 -1.69 -11.41 -0.64
C GLU A 85 -1.30 -9.94 -0.55
N LEU A 86 -1.77 -9.26 0.49
CA LEU A 86 -1.44 -7.86 0.75
C LEU A 86 -0.15 -7.78 1.57
N TRP A 87 0.77 -6.91 1.15
CA TRP A 87 2.04 -6.62 1.81
C TRP A 87 2.25 -5.10 1.90
N ALA A 88 2.62 -4.62 3.08
CA ALA A 88 3.01 -3.22 3.29
C ALA A 88 4.13 -3.16 4.33
N TRP A 89 4.82 -2.02 4.40
CA TRP A 89 5.90 -1.79 5.35
C TRP A 89 5.40 -0.92 6.50
N VAL A 90 5.29 -1.49 7.71
CA VAL A 90 4.64 -0.85 8.86
C VAL A 90 3.17 -0.51 8.56
N GLY A 91 2.47 -1.48 7.97
CA GLY A 91 1.22 -1.26 7.24
C GLY A 91 -0.06 -1.24 8.06
N ALA A 92 0.00 -0.93 9.36
CA ALA A 92 -1.15 -1.03 10.25
C ALA A 92 -2.25 -0.02 9.87
N TYR A 93 -1.86 1.27 9.72
CA TYR A 93 -2.77 2.33 9.30
C TYR A 93 -3.17 2.15 7.84
N ASP A 94 -2.23 1.77 6.97
CA ASP A 94 -2.51 1.48 5.56
C ASP A 94 -3.60 0.42 5.38
N HIS A 95 -3.59 -0.62 6.20
CA HIS A 95 -4.63 -1.65 6.15
C HIS A 95 -6.01 -1.10 6.55
N VAL A 96 -6.06 -0.24 7.57
CA VAL A 96 -7.32 0.40 7.99
C VAL A 96 -7.83 1.30 6.87
N VAL A 97 -6.97 2.15 6.28
CA VAL A 97 -7.33 3.07 5.20
C VAL A 97 -7.84 2.33 3.96
N LEU A 98 -7.13 1.26 3.57
CA LEU A 98 -7.56 0.39 2.48
C LEU A 98 -8.93 -0.23 2.78
N ALA A 99 -9.12 -0.83 3.96
CA ALA A 99 -10.39 -1.46 4.32
C ALA A 99 -11.54 -0.45 4.38
N GLN A 100 -11.28 0.77 4.84
CA GLN A 100 -12.25 1.87 4.90
C GLN A 100 -12.73 2.37 3.54
N LEU A 101 -12.12 1.97 2.41
CA LEU A 101 -12.72 2.15 1.09
C LEU A 101 -14.09 1.46 0.97
N TRP A 102 -14.35 0.43 1.78
CA TRP A 102 -15.63 -0.28 1.85
C TRP A 102 -16.46 0.05 3.10
N GLY A 103 -16.08 1.09 3.85
CA GLY A 103 -16.76 1.47 5.10
C GLY A 103 -16.23 0.68 6.30
N ASP A 104 -17.11 -0.02 7.02
CA ASP A 104 -16.70 -0.85 8.14
C ASP A 104 -16.19 -2.23 7.70
N MET A 105 -15.74 -3.05 8.66
CA MET A 105 -15.22 -4.39 8.36
C MET A 105 -16.24 -5.34 7.71
N THR A 106 -17.54 -5.07 7.84
CA THR A 106 -18.60 -5.87 7.22
C THR A 106 -18.72 -5.60 5.72
N GLY A 107 -18.34 -4.39 5.28
CA GLY A 107 -18.32 -3.99 3.88
C GLY A 107 -17.16 -4.59 3.07
N LEU A 108 -16.08 -5.04 3.72
CA LEU A 108 -14.90 -5.58 3.04
C LEU A 108 -15.23 -6.89 2.27
N PRO A 109 -15.02 -6.95 0.93
CA PRO A 109 -15.36 -8.11 0.12
C PRO A 109 -14.76 -9.43 0.60
N LYS A 110 -15.53 -10.53 0.52
CA LYS A 110 -15.15 -11.87 1.05
C LYS A 110 -13.88 -12.45 0.46
N ASN A 111 -13.52 -12.07 -0.75
CA ASN A 111 -12.32 -12.50 -1.45
C ASN A 111 -11.06 -11.65 -1.15
N LEU A 112 -11.16 -10.54 -0.42
CA LEU A 112 -10.00 -9.75 0.02
C LEU A 112 -9.47 -10.21 1.38
N PRO A 113 -8.14 -10.23 1.62
CA PRO A 113 -7.56 -10.56 2.92
C PRO A 113 -8.00 -9.63 4.04
N ARG A 114 -8.18 -10.18 5.25
CA ARG A 114 -8.51 -9.44 6.48
C ARG A 114 -7.29 -8.97 7.26
N PHE A 115 -6.12 -9.15 6.66
CA PHE A 115 -4.86 -8.73 7.22
C PHE A 115 -3.90 -8.38 6.11
N THR A 116 -2.95 -7.52 6.43
CA THR A 116 -1.78 -7.23 5.61
C THR A 116 -0.56 -7.92 6.21
N ARG A 117 0.24 -8.56 5.38
CA ARG A 117 1.52 -9.13 5.79
C ARG A 117 2.52 -8.00 6.02
N GLU A 118 3.17 -8.03 7.17
CA GLU A 118 4.07 -6.98 7.61
C GLU A 118 5.48 -7.20 7.05
N LEU A 119 5.88 -6.35 6.09
CA LEU A 119 7.15 -6.47 5.41
C LEU A 119 8.34 -6.12 6.31
N LYS A 120 8.17 -5.21 7.27
CA LYS A 120 9.20 -4.89 8.28
C LYS A 120 9.49 -6.12 9.13
N GLN A 121 8.45 -6.83 9.57
CA GLN A 121 8.59 -8.06 10.34
C GLN A 121 9.29 -9.13 9.51
N TYR A 122 8.92 -9.29 8.23
CA TYR A 122 9.60 -10.25 7.35
C TYR A 122 11.08 -9.90 7.15
N TRP A 123 11.44 -8.63 7.04
CA TRP A 123 12.84 -8.18 7.00
C TRP A 123 13.62 -8.53 8.27
N GLU A 124 13.00 -8.41 9.44
CA GLU A 124 13.63 -8.85 10.70
C GLU A 124 13.83 -10.36 10.75
N MET A 125 12.81 -11.13 10.35
CA MET A 125 12.87 -12.59 10.27
C MET A 125 13.94 -13.07 9.29
N ALA A 126 14.17 -12.34 8.20
CA ALA A 126 15.19 -12.65 7.20
C ALA A 126 16.63 -12.29 7.66
N GLY A 127 16.83 -11.90 8.92
CA GLY A 127 18.14 -11.55 9.45
C GLY A 127 18.60 -10.12 9.12
N ARG A 128 17.65 -9.22 8.82
CA ARG A 128 17.90 -7.80 8.52
C ARG A 128 18.90 -7.59 7.37
N PRO A 129 18.70 -8.22 6.19
CA PRO A 129 19.60 -8.04 5.07
C PRO A 129 19.65 -6.57 4.64
N ARG A 130 20.76 -6.17 4.01
CA ARG A 130 20.95 -4.80 3.52
C ARG A 130 19.90 -4.48 2.45
N LEU A 131 19.06 -3.49 2.74
CA LEU A 131 18.01 -3.05 1.83
C LEU A 131 18.55 -2.08 0.75
N PRO A 132 17.83 -1.93 -0.38
CA PRO A 132 18.11 -0.88 -1.35
C PRO A 132 18.07 0.51 -0.71
N GLN A 133 18.74 1.47 -1.34
CA GLN A 133 18.63 2.86 -0.91
C GLN A 133 17.20 3.36 -1.03
N VAL A 134 16.79 4.21 -0.08
CA VAL A 134 15.50 4.91 -0.14
C VAL A 134 15.44 5.69 -1.46
N PRO A 135 14.37 5.54 -2.25
CA PRO A 135 14.25 6.21 -3.53
C PRO A 135 14.13 7.73 -3.33
N ARG A 136 14.53 8.50 -4.36
CA ARG A 136 14.12 9.90 -4.45
C ARG A 136 12.61 9.95 -4.68
N GLY A 137 11.93 10.89 -4.03
CA GLY A 137 10.48 11.02 -4.11
C GLY A 137 9.71 10.05 -3.22
N ASN A 138 10.30 9.58 -2.12
CA ASN A 138 9.55 8.93 -1.05
C ASN A 138 8.46 9.86 -0.50
N HIS A 139 7.42 9.30 0.11
CA HIS A 139 6.13 9.94 0.40
C HIS A 139 5.28 10.20 -0.85
N ASP A 140 5.55 9.42 -1.89
CA ASP A 140 4.64 9.16 -3.01
C ASP A 140 4.28 7.67 -2.91
N ALA A 141 3.00 7.39 -2.71
CA ALA A 141 2.53 6.04 -2.41
C ALA A 141 2.91 5.00 -3.48
N LEU A 142 3.01 5.38 -4.76
CA LEU A 142 3.44 4.44 -5.81
C LEU A 142 4.95 4.20 -5.76
N VAL A 143 5.74 5.24 -5.52
CA VAL A 143 7.19 5.12 -5.32
C VAL A 143 7.49 4.19 -4.13
N ASP A 144 6.77 4.36 -3.03
CA ASP A 144 6.96 3.55 -1.82
C ASP A 144 6.44 2.12 -1.98
N ALA A 145 5.31 1.90 -2.67
CA ALA A 145 4.85 0.57 -3.05
C ALA A 145 5.86 -0.19 -3.94
N ARG A 146 6.48 0.49 -4.92
CA ARG A 146 7.58 -0.07 -5.72
C ARG A 146 8.77 -0.43 -4.85
N HIS A 147 9.09 0.40 -3.86
CA HIS A 147 10.16 0.12 -2.92
C HIS A 147 9.84 -1.06 -2.01
N ASN A 148 8.58 -1.22 -1.57
CA ASN A 148 8.10 -2.38 -0.82
C ASN A 148 8.35 -3.69 -1.60
N LEU A 149 8.04 -3.74 -2.89
CA LEU A 149 8.38 -4.91 -3.74
C LEU A 149 9.89 -5.17 -3.78
N LYS A 150 10.73 -4.14 -3.92
CA LYS A 150 12.20 -4.30 -3.92
C LYS A 150 12.73 -4.84 -2.59
N LYS A 151 12.23 -4.30 -1.45
CA LYS A 151 12.57 -4.79 -0.10
C LYS A 151 12.17 -6.26 0.06
N TYR A 152 10.98 -6.62 -0.39
CA TYR A 152 10.51 -8.01 -0.37
C TYR A 152 11.43 -8.96 -1.15
N ARG A 153 11.82 -8.57 -2.38
CA ARG A 153 12.73 -9.39 -3.20
C ARG A 153 14.06 -9.67 -2.49
N VAL A 154 14.64 -8.65 -1.83
CA VAL A 154 15.84 -8.84 -1.01
C VAL A 154 15.57 -9.81 0.14
N CYS A 155 14.49 -9.63 0.92
CA CYS A 155 14.18 -10.55 2.01
C CYS A 155 13.96 -11.99 1.53
N ALA A 156 13.37 -12.18 0.35
CA ALA A 156 13.11 -13.49 -0.25
C ALA A 156 14.37 -14.24 -0.68
N GLU A 157 15.50 -13.55 -0.90
CA GLU A 157 16.80 -14.19 -1.13
C GLU A 157 17.37 -14.82 0.15
N TYR A 158 17.08 -14.24 1.32
CA TYR A 158 17.61 -14.69 2.61
C TYR A 158 16.63 -15.62 3.36
N LEU A 159 15.33 -15.46 3.14
CA LEU A 159 14.29 -16.29 3.75
C LEU A 159 13.17 -16.61 2.74
N PRO A 160 13.39 -17.55 1.81
CA PRO A 160 12.42 -17.87 0.76
C PRO A 160 11.07 -18.33 1.34
N LEU A 161 9.99 -17.76 0.80
CA LEU A 161 8.61 -18.15 1.12
C LEU A 161 8.04 -19.04 0.01
N ASP A 162 7.40 -20.14 0.39
CA ASP A 162 6.63 -20.97 -0.54
C ASP A 162 5.33 -20.29 -1.01
N ARG A 163 4.56 -20.98 -1.85
CA ARG A 163 3.26 -20.47 -2.37
C ARG A 163 2.19 -20.29 -1.29
N LEU A 164 2.38 -20.86 -0.10
CA LEU A 164 1.50 -20.71 1.06
C LEU A 164 2.01 -19.64 2.02
N GLY A 165 3.12 -18.96 1.69
CA GLY A 165 3.76 -17.95 2.53
C GLY A 165 4.56 -18.52 3.69
N ARG A 166 4.91 -19.81 3.66
CA ARG A 166 5.71 -20.45 4.71
C ARG A 166 7.19 -20.30 4.39
N ALA A 167 7.97 -19.92 5.40
CA ALA A 167 9.41 -19.97 5.31
C ALA A 167 9.88 -21.42 5.17
N SER A 168 10.78 -21.66 4.22
CA SER A 168 11.43 -22.97 4.09
C SER A 168 12.33 -23.20 5.30
N ARG A 169 12.20 -24.34 5.98
CA ARG A 169 13.17 -24.74 7.01
C ARG A 169 14.45 -25.15 6.27
N SER A 170 15.53 -24.41 6.50
CA SER A 170 16.90 -24.92 6.25
C SER A 170 17.19 -26.09 7.17
#